data_AF-A0A8S3QB02-F1
#
_entry.id   AF-A0A8S3QB02-F1
#
_cell.length_a   1.000
_cell.length_b   1.000
_cell.length_c   1.000
_cell.angle_alpha   90.00
_cell.angle_beta   90.00
_cell.angle_gamma   90.00
#
_symmetry.space_group_name_H-M   'P 1'
#
loop_
_entity.id
_entity.type
_entity.pdbx_description
1 polymer ?
#
loop_
_entity_poly.entity_id
_entity_poly.type
_entity_poly.pdbx_seq_one_letter_code
_entity_poly.pdbx_strand_id
1 'polypeptide(L)'
;MASSSAICGVCVRRTIDKPLIVWCTECDEGLCEECREHHSLSKGTRNHKTISITEYNKIPIEVLKFSQFCSTHKDKLILYCRKHECPCCSKCIVENHTECHNFDNFDDVIKNVKTSKGYYEIEEILVEVTENLQKIRQQQQTNLLILDEKRKEFKKEMKETRTMIIKHLDKLHDDLIKNYDAFEKSENMRIRQCM
;
A
#
# COMPACT_ATOMS: atom_id res chain seq x y z
N MET A 1 -6.39 26.38 3.97
CA MET A 1 -7.32 25.63 4.84
C MET A 1 -8.61 25.46 4.06
N ALA A 2 -8.73 24.37 3.30
CA ALA A 2 -10.02 23.90 2.83
C ALA A 2 -10.10 22.46 3.31
N SER A 3 -10.93 22.25 4.32
CA SER A 3 -11.34 20.94 4.77
C SER A 3 -11.69 20.09 3.56
N SER A 4 -11.25 18.84 3.57
CA SER A 4 -11.83 17.72 2.83
C SER A 4 -13.29 17.52 3.25
N SER A 5 -14.13 18.52 3.01
CA SER A 5 -15.56 18.45 3.25
C SER A 5 -16.09 17.59 2.12
N ALA A 6 -16.57 16.39 2.45
CA ALA A 6 -17.14 15.41 1.51
C ALA A 6 -18.46 15.89 0.87
N ILE A 7 -18.67 17.20 0.80
CA ILE A 7 -19.89 17.88 0.42
C ILE A 7 -19.60 18.91 -0.67
N CYS A 8 -20.58 19.14 -1.54
CA CYS A 8 -20.50 20.07 -2.65
C CYS A 8 -20.38 21.53 -2.17
N GLY A 9 -19.34 22.23 -2.59
CA GLY A 9 -19.07 23.63 -2.20
C GLY A 9 -20.19 24.60 -2.62
N VAL A 10 -20.81 24.35 -3.78
CA VAL A 10 -21.93 25.15 -4.28
C VAL A 10 -23.20 24.93 -3.46
N CYS A 11 -23.50 23.68 -3.08
CA CYS A 11 -24.69 23.35 -2.30
C CYS A 11 -24.59 23.86 -0.86
N VAL A 12 -23.40 23.82 -0.26
CA VAL A 12 -23.16 24.33 1.10
C VAL A 12 -23.49 25.82 1.21
N ARG A 13 -23.19 26.63 0.19
CA ARG A 13 -23.56 28.06 0.14
C ARG A 13 -25.08 28.27 0.16
N ARG A 14 -25.85 27.26 -0.22
CA ARG A 14 -27.32 27.25 -0.18
C ARG A 14 -27.86 26.46 1.02
N THR A 15 -27.01 26.18 2.02
CA THR A 15 -27.32 25.37 3.20
C THR A 15 -27.87 23.98 2.86
N ILE A 16 -27.38 23.39 1.78
CA ILE A 16 -27.75 22.04 1.32
C ILE A 16 -26.50 21.15 1.37
N ASP A 17 -26.61 20.01 2.04
CA ASP A 17 -25.54 19.02 2.11
C ASP A 17 -25.77 17.96 1.02
N LYS A 18 -25.04 18.09 -0.10
CA LYS A 18 -24.97 17.06 -1.14
C LYS A 18 -23.56 16.48 -1.22
N PRO A 19 -23.41 15.17 -1.43
CA PRO A 19 -22.09 14.56 -1.52
C PRO A 19 -21.31 15.08 -2.73
N LEU A 20 -20.04 15.33 -2.50
CA LEU A 20 -19.06 15.68 -3.52
C LEU A 20 -18.73 14.45 -4.38
N ILE A 21 -18.78 14.58 -5.71
CA ILE A 21 -18.38 13.51 -6.64
C ILE A 21 -17.17 13.88 -7.51
N VAL A 22 -16.97 15.18 -7.79
CA VAL A 22 -15.88 15.67 -8.64
C VAL A 22 -15.30 16.98 -8.12
N TRP A 23 -13.99 17.16 -8.26
CA TRP A 23 -13.29 18.41 -8.00
C TRP A 23 -13.02 19.15 -9.32
N CYS A 24 -13.34 20.44 -9.41
CA CYS A 24 -12.97 21.28 -10.55
C CYS A 24 -11.64 21.98 -10.26
N THR A 25 -10.63 21.78 -11.12
CA THR A 25 -9.28 22.29 -10.88
C THR A 25 -9.14 23.80 -11.07
N GLU A 26 -9.97 24.39 -11.92
CA GLU A 26 -9.95 25.81 -12.27
C GLU A 26 -10.76 26.64 -11.27
N CYS A 27 -11.83 26.06 -10.71
CA CYS A 27 -12.66 26.71 -9.71
C CYS A 27 -12.20 26.43 -8.27
N ASP A 28 -11.29 25.46 -8.10
CA ASP A 28 -10.83 24.98 -6.78
C ASP A 28 -12.00 24.63 -5.86
N GLU A 29 -13.02 23.96 -6.44
CA GLU A 29 -14.29 23.70 -5.77
C GLU A 29 -14.83 22.31 -6.09
N GLY A 30 -15.41 21.67 -5.07
CA GLY A 30 -16.05 20.38 -5.18
C GLY A 30 -17.53 20.46 -5.60
N LEU A 31 -17.95 19.61 -6.54
CA LEU A 31 -19.29 19.57 -7.12
C LEU A 31 -19.98 18.21 -6.89
N CYS A 32 -21.28 18.25 -6.56
CA CYS A 32 -22.18 17.08 -6.68
C CYS A 32 -22.61 16.87 -8.14
N GLU A 33 -23.38 15.81 -8.43
CA GLU A 33 -23.80 15.48 -9.81
C GLU A 33 -24.53 16.63 -10.51
N GLU A 34 -25.56 17.19 -9.89
CA GLU A 34 -26.32 18.32 -10.47
C GLU A 34 -25.45 19.56 -10.70
N CYS A 35 -24.58 19.88 -9.75
CA CYS A 35 -23.69 21.02 -9.89
C CYS A 35 -22.66 20.79 -10.99
N ARG A 36 -22.14 19.57 -11.15
CA ARG A 36 -21.25 19.18 -12.24
C ARG A 36 -21.94 19.31 -13.60
N GLU A 37 -23.19 18.85 -13.73
CA GLU A 37 -23.94 18.98 -14.98
C GLU A 37 -24.17 20.45 -15.36
N HIS A 38 -24.62 21.27 -14.41
CA HIS A 38 -24.78 22.69 -14.67
C HIS A 38 -23.45 23.38 -15.01
N HIS A 39 -22.37 22.96 -14.36
CA HIS A 39 -21.01 23.44 -14.60
C HIS A 39 -20.52 23.09 -16.00
N SER A 40 -20.81 21.89 -16.51
CA SER A 40 -20.40 21.49 -17.86
C SER A 40 -21.24 22.15 -18.96
N LEU A 41 -22.49 22.53 -18.67
CA LEU A 41 -23.37 23.22 -19.63
C LEU A 41 -23.13 24.74 -19.69
N SER A 42 -22.60 25.32 -18.62
CA SER A 42 -22.41 26.77 -18.51
C SER A 42 -21.25 27.25 -19.38
N LYS A 43 -21.49 28.31 -20.18
CA LYS A 43 -20.50 28.85 -21.14
C LYS A 43 -19.14 29.17 -20.52
N GLY A 44 -19.13 29.66 -19.27
CA GLY A 44 -17.91 30.05 -18.56
C GLY A 44 -17.09 28.89 -18.01
N THR A 45 -17.71 27.72 -17.80
CA THR A 45 -17.12 26.60 -17.05
C THR A 45 -17.10 25.28 -17.84
N ARG A 46 -17.75 25.23 -19.01
CA ARG A 46 -17.86 24.04 -19.86
C ARG A 46 -16.53 23.38 -20.26
N ASN A 47 -15.45 24.15 -20.25
CA ASN A 47 -14.11 23.68 -20.63
C ASN A 47 -13.22 23.39 -19.41
N HIS A 48 -13.74 23.53 -18.19
CA HIS A 48 -12.97 23.26 -16.98
C HIS A 48 -12.74 21.76 -16.83
N LYS A 49 -11.55 21.40 -16.36
CA LYS A 49 -11.20 20.02 -16.05
C LYS A 49 -11.74 19.65 -14.69
N THR A 50 -12.27 18.43 -14.62
CA THR A 50 -12.79 17.84 -13.39
C THR A 50 -12.10 16.51 -13.12
N ILE A 51 -11.84 16.23 -11.85
CA ILE A 51 -11.22 15.00 -11.36
C ILE A 51 -12.25 14.34 -10.43
N SER A 52 -12.49 13.03 -10.56
CA SER A 52 -13.39 12.36 -9.62
C SER A 52 -12.84 12.42 -8.20
N ILE A 53 -13.72 12.46 -7.19
CA ILE A 53 -13.29 12.53 -5.80
C ILE A 53 -12.46 11.29 -5.39
N THR A 54 -12.74 10.14 -6.00
CA THR A 54 -11.97 8.91 -5.82
C THR A 54 -10.53 9.03 -6.30
N GLU A 55 -10.30 9.70 -7.42
CA GLU A 55 -8.95 9.95 -7.94
C GLU A 55 -8.30 11.11 -7.19
N TYR A 56 -9.05 12.19 -6.91
CA TYR A 56 -8.58 13.34 -6.15
C TYR A 56 -8.01 12.95 -4.78
N ASN A 57 -8.69 12.05 -4.06
CA ASN A 57 -8.23 11.57 -2.74
C ASN A 57 -6.96 10.70 -2.81
N LYS A 58 -6.58 10.19 -3.98
CA LYS A 58 -5.31 9.48 -4.18
C LYS A 58 -4.15 10.42 -4.43
N ILE A 59 -4.42 11.68 -4.80
CA ILE A 59 -3.38 12.67 -5.10
C ILE A 59 -2.85 13.22 -3.78
N PRO A 60 -1.53 13.17 -3.53
CA PRO A 60 -0.94 13.81 -2.35
C PRO A 60 -1.30 15.29 -2.29
N ILE A 61 -1.61 15.79 -1.09
CA ILE A 61 -2.02 17.19 -0.88
C ILE A 61 -0.95 18.17 -1.39
N GLU A 62 0.32 17.78 -1.30
CA GLU A 62 1.48 18.52 -1.82
C GLU A 62 1.40 18.70 -3.34
N VAL A 63 0.90 17.71 -4.06
CA VAL A 63 0.72 17.75 -5.52
C VAL A 63 -0.50 18.62 -5.89
N LEU A 64 -1.56 18.59 -5.08
CA LEU A 64 -2.74 19.44 -5.27
C LEU A 64 -2.47 20.93 -5.04
N LYS A 65 -1.41 21.26 -4.28
CA LYS A 65 -0.97 22.65 -4.06
C LYS A 65 -0.27 23.29 -5.26
N PHE A 66 0.02 22.53 -6.32
CA PHE A 66 0.57 23.12 -7.55
C PHE A 66 -0.49 23.99 -8.23
N SER A 67 -0.43 25.28 -7.94
CA SER A 67 -1.25 26.30 -8.58
C SER A 67 -0.69 26.62 -9.96
N GLN A 68 -1.59 26.87 -10.92
CA GLN A 68 -1.21 27.50 -12.21
C GLN A 68 -0.83 28.98 -12.02
N PHE A 69 -0.92 29.50 -10.80
CA PHE A 69 -0.63 30.89 -10.44
C PHE A 69 0.57 30.99 -9.52
N CYS A 70 1.32 32.09 -9.69
CA CYS A 70 2.43 32.45 -8.84
C CYS A 70 1.97 32.63 -7.39
N SER A 71 2.70 32.04 -6.45
CA SER A 71 2.42 32.15 -5.02
C SER A 71 2.48 33.60 -4.51
N THR A 72 3.45 34.37 -5.01
CA THR A 72 3.72 35.77 -4.63
C THR A 72 2.79 36.74 -5.34
N HIS A 73 2.73 36.70 -6.68
CA HIS A 73 2.04 37.73 -7.46
C HIS A 73 0.62 37.38 -7.89
N LYS A 74 0.19 36.13 -7.68
CA LYS A 74 -1.11 35.58 -8.12
C LYS A 74 -1.37 35.65 -9.64
N ASP A 75 -0.35 35.98 -10.42
CA ASP A 75 -0.39 35.96 -11.89
C ASP A 75 -0.14 34.55 -12.43
N LYS A 76 -0.64 34.24 -13.63
CA LYS A 76 -0.45 32.94 -14.26
C LYS A 76 1.04 32.65 -14.50
N LEU A 77 1.46 31.41 -14.21
CA LEU A 77 2.79 30.90 -14.54
C LEU A 77 2.88 30.66 -16.05
N ILE A 78 3.89 31.24 -16.69
CA ILE A 78 4.02 31.24 -18.16
C ILE A 78 5.37 30.68 -18.64
N LEU A 79 6.40 30.81 -17.82
CA LEU A 79 7.76 30.41 -18.16
C LEU A 79 8.38 29.58 -17.04
N TYR A 80 9.33 28.73 -17.38
CA TYR A 80 10.13 27.95 -16.44
C TYR A 80 11.58 28.42 -16.53
N CYS A 81 12.15 28.87 -15.41
CA CYS A 81 13.54 29.28 -15.33
C CYS A 81 14.43 28.03 -15.17
N ARG A 82 15.31 27.75 -16.14
CA ARG A 82 16.23 26.62 -16.04
C ARG A 82 17.34 26.80 -15.02
N LYS A 83 17.77 28.04 -14.77
CA LYS A 83 18.85 28.35 -13.81
C LYS A 83 18.44 28.08 -12.36
N HIS A 84 17.18 28.37 -12.03
CA HIS A 84 16.64 28.25 -10.66
C HIS A 84 15.65 27.09 -10.52
N GLU A 85 15.39 26.37 -11.61
CA GLU A 85 14.48 25.21 -11.66
C GLU A 85 13.08 25.52 -11.08
N CYS A 86 12.53 26.67 -11.45
CA CYS A 86 11.25 27.14 -10.90
C CYS A 86 10.33 27.77 -11.96
N PRO A 87 9.00 27.62 -11.82
CA PRO A 87 8.06 28.31 -12.69
C PRO A 87 7.92 29.80 -12.31
N CYS A 88 7.74 30.64 -13.32
CA CYS A 88 7.77 32.09 -13.24
C CYS A 88 6.54 32.70 -13.90
N CYS A 89 5.96 33.72 -13.26
CA CYS A 89 5.03 34.64 -13.90
C CYS A 89 5.80 35.82 -14.53
N SER A 90 5.11 36.69 -15.27
CA SER A 90 5.71 37.87 -15.91
C SER A 90 6.45 38.78 -14.92
N LYS A 91 5.89 39.01 -13.72
CA LYS A 91 6.52 39.85 -12.69
C LYS A 91 7.78 39.21 -12.10
N CYS A 92 7.77 37.89 -11.86
CA CYS A 92 8.96 37.18 -11.38
C CYS A 92 10.16 37.38 -12.31
N ILE A 93 9.93 37.43 -13.63
CA ILE A 93 11.00 37.58 -14.63
C ILE A 93 11.67 38.95 -14.50
N VAL A 94 10.86 40.00 -14.31
CA VAL A 94 11.35 41.39 -14.22
C VAL A 94 11.95 41.70 -12.85
N GLU A 95 11.47 41.05 -11.78
CA GLU A 95 11.92 41.36 -10.40
C GLU A 95 13.09 40.49 -9.95
N ASN A 96 13.03 39.17 -10.19
CA ASN A 96 13.92 38.19 -9.54
C ASN A 96 14.78 37.38 -10.53
N HIS A 97 14.47 37.45 -11.82
CA HIS A 97 15.16 36.67 -12.85
C HIS A 97 15.69 37.54 -14.01
N THR A 98 16.04 38.79 -13.72
CA THR A 98 16.58 39.77 -14.69
C THR A 98 17.87 39.29 -15.36
N GLU A 99 18.72 38.57 -14.61
CA GLU A 99 19.98 38.00 -15.10
C GLU A 99 19.82 36.56 -15.63
N CYS A 100 18.59 36.03 -15.66
CA CYS A 100 18.33 34.73 -16.27
C CYS A 100 18.05 34.94 -17.76
N HIS A 101 18.65 34.10 -18.60
CA HIS A 101 18.42 34.15 -20.05
C HIS A 101 17.79 32.86 -20.58
N ASN A 102 17.82 31.77 -19.81
CA ASN A 102 17.32 30.48 -20.24
C ASN A 102 15.96 30.18 -19.61
N PHE A 103 14.91 30.46 -20.38
CA PHE A 103 13.52 30.19 -20.02
C PHE A 103 12.85 29.32 -21.06
N ASP A 104 12.09 28.34 -20.60
CA ASP A 104 11.21 27.54 -21.45
C ASP A 104 9.75 27.90 -21.21
N ASN A 105 8.89 27.64 -22.19
CA ASN A 105 7.45 27.74 -22.00
C ASN A 105 6.99 26.75 -20.92
N PHE A 106 6.28 27.24 -19.91
CA PHE A 106 5.86 26.43 -18.77
C PHE A 106 4.93 25.27 -19.18
N ASP A 107 3.97 25.54 -20.07
CA ASP A 107 3.03 24.53 -20.53
C ASP A 107 3.76 23.42 -21.31
N ASP A 108 4.81 23.76 -22.07
CA ASP A 108 5.59 22.79 -22.83
C ASP A 108 6.50 21.96 -21.93
N VAL A 109 7.09 22.55 -20.89
CA VAL A 109 7.83 21.80 -19.86
C VAL A 109 6.92 20.77 -19.17
N ILE A 110 5.69 21.16 -18.81
CA ILE A 110 4.72 20.24 -18.21
C ILE A 110 4.36 19.10 -19.17
N LYS A 111 4.06 19.42 -20.43
CA LYS A 111 3.71 18.40 -21.44
C LYS A 111 4.84 17.39 -21.63
N ASN A 112 6.08 17.86 -21.63
CA ASN A 112 7.25 17.05 -21.94
C ASN A 112 7.85 16.36 -20.71
N VAL A 113 7.38 16.65 -19.49
CA VAL A 113 7.94 16.05 -18.27
C VAL A 113 7.81 14.52 -18.29
N LYS A 114 6.66 14.01 -18.76
CA LYS A 114 6.39 12.56 -18.86
C LYS A 114 7.19 11.87 -19.96
N THR A 115 7.69 12.65 -20.92
CA THR A 115 8.57 12.14 -21.99
C THR A 115 10.05 12.32 -21.67
N SER A 116 10.36 12.92 -20.51
CA SER A 116 11.75 13.12 -20.11
C SER A 116 12.39 11.80 -19.72
N LYS A 117 13.67 11.63 -20.04
CA LYS A 117 14.44 10.42 -19.72
C LYS A 117 14.38 10.10 -18.22
N GLY A 118 14.54 11.11 -17.37
CA GLY A 118 14.50 10.94 -15.92
C GLY A 118 13.14 10.47 -15.40
N TYR A 119 12.04 10.88 -16.04
CA TYR A 119 10.70 10.37 -15.70
C TYR A 119 10.60 8.88 -16.00
N TYR A 120 11.02 8.44 -17.19
CA TYR A 120 11.01 7.01 -17.56
C TYR A 120 11.90 6.16 -16.67
N GLU A 121 13.11 6.63 -16.35
CA GLU A 121 14.02 5.92 -15.44
C GLU A 121 13.40 5.74 -14.05
N ILE A 122 12.75 6.78 -13.51
CA ILE A 122 12.06 6.69 -12.21
C ILE A 122 10.86 5.74 -12.31
N GLU A 123 10.07 5.83 -13.38
CA GLU A 123 8.90 4.97 -13.60
C GLU A 123 9.30 3.50 -13.68
N GLU A 124 10.37 3.17 -14.41
CA GLU A 124 10.92 1.81 -14.53
C GLU A 124 11.39 1.28 -13.17
N ILE A 125 12.15 2.08 -12.41
CA ILE A 125 12.60 1.70 -11.06
C ILE A 125 11.40 1.45 -10.14
N LEU A 126 10.37 2.29 -10.20
CA LEU A 126 9.18 2.12 -9.36
C LEU A 126 8.42 0.84 -9.71
N VAL A 127 8.32 0.49 -10.99
CA VAL A 127 7.73 -0.79 -11.44
C VAL A 127 8.55 -1.95 -10.89
N GLU A 128 9.88 -1.94 -11.07
CA GLU A 128 10.77 -3.00 -10.60
C GLU A 128 10.68 -3.20 -9.09
N VAL A 129 10.73 -2.10 -8.32
CA VAL A 129 10.59 -2.13 -6.85
C VAL A 129 9.24 -2.72 -6.46
N THR A 130 8.17 -2.34 -7.14
CA THR A 130 6.81 -2.86 -6.86
C THR A 130 6.72 -4.36 -7.12
N GLU A 131 7.26 -4.84 -8.24
CA GLU A 131 7.29 -6.28 -8.56
C GLU A 131 8.13 -7.07 -7.55
N ASN A 132 9.29 -6.55 -7.17
CA ASN A 132 10.16 -7.19 -6.18
C ASN A 132 9.47 -7.26 -4.81
N LEU A 133 8.78 -6.21 -4.38
CA LEU A 133 7.99 -6.23 -3.14
C LEU A 133 6.86 -7.27 -3.20
N GLN A 134 6.20 -7.42 -4.35
CA GLN A 134 5.18 -8.46 -4.53
C GLN A 134 5.76 -9.88 -4.43
N LYS A 135 6.92 -10.13 -5.06
CA LYS A 135 7.65 -11.41 -4.96
C LYS A 135 8.05 -11.73 -3.52
N ILE A 136 8.62 -10.76 -2.81
CA ILE A 136 8.98 -10.91 -1.38
C ILE A 136 7.75 -11.27 -0.55
N ARG A 137 6.63 -10.57 -0.76
CA ARG A 137 5.38 -10.85 -0.05
C ARG A 137 4.86 -12.27 -0.32
N GLN A 138 4.88 -12.72 -1.57
CA GLN A 138 4.49 -14.08 -1.93
C GLN A 138 5.41 -15.12 -1.27
N GLN A 139 6.72 -14.90 -1.29
CA GLN A 139 7.68 -15.79 -0.65
C GLN A 139 7.45 -15.88 0.87
N GLN A 140 7.16 -14.75 1.53
CA GLN A 140 6.83 -14.75 2.95
C GLN A 140 5.57 -15.57 3.26
N GLN A 141 4.53 -15.44 2.44
CA GLN A 141 3.30 -16.24 2.60
C GLN A 141 3.58 -17.74 2.45
N THR A 142 4.34 -18.14 1.43
CA THR A 142 4.75 -19.54 1.22
C THR A 142 5.59 -20.06 2.39
N ASN A 143 6.54 -19.26 2.88
CA ASN A 143 7.39 -19.66 4.02
C ASN A 143 6.58 -19.90 5.29
N LEU A 144 5.53 -19.11 5.55
CA LEU A 144 4.64 -19.31 6.70
C LEU A 144 3.87 -20.64 6.60
N LEU A 145 3.39 -21.00 5.41
CA LEU A 145 2.71 -22.28 5.18
C LEU A 145 3.66 -23.46 5.42
N ILE A 146 4.87 -23.41 4.86
CA ILE A 146 5.89 -24.44 5.05
C ILE A 146 6.26 -24.59 6.54
N LEU A 147 6.39 -23.48 7.27
CA LEU A 147 6.68 -23.52 8.71
C LEU A 147 5.55 -24.18 9.51
N ASP A 148 4.28 -23.91 9.17
CA ASP A 148 3.15 -24.57 9.84
C ASP A 148 3.08 -26.07 9.53
N GLU A 149 3.36 -26.46 8.29
CA GLU A 149 3.46 -27.88 7.89
C GLU A 149 4.58 -28.60 8.65
N LYS A 150 5.79 -28.04 8.67
CA LYS A 150 6.92 -28.60 9.44
C LYS A 150 6.62 -28.70 10.92
N ARG A 151 5.90 -27.72 11.48
CA ARG A 151 5.46 -27.76 12.88
C ARG A 151 4.49 -28.91 13.14
N LYS A 152 3.57 -29.19 12.22
CA LYS A 152 2.62 -30.32 12.33
C LYS A 152 3.35 -31.66 12.21
N GLU A 153 4.28 -31.76 11.26
CA GLU A 153 5.12 -32.94 11.07
C GLU A 153 5.95 -33.24 12.32
N PHE A 154 6.68 -32.26 12.84
CA PHE A 154 7.47 -32.42 14.06
C PHE A 154 6.63 -32.85 15.27
N LYS A 155 5.42 -32.26 15.43
CA LYS A 155 4.49 -32.69 16.49
C LYS A 155 4.01 -34.13 16.32
N LYS A 156 3.83 -34.59 15.08
CA LYS A 156 3.45 -35.97 14.78
C LYS A 156 4.59 -36.92 15.13
N GLU A 157 5.80 -36.62 14.66
CA GLU A 157 7.01 -37.40 14.96
C GLU A 157 7.22 -37.53 16.47
N MET A 158 7.14 -36.41 17.22
CA MET A 158 7.25 -36.43 18.69
C MET A 158 6.25 -37.40 19.35
N LYS A 159 4.99 -37.43 18.87
CA LYS A 159 3.97 -38.34 19.40
C LYS A 159 4.26 -39.79 19.04
N GLU A 160 4.72 -40.05 17.83
CA GLU A 160 5.09 -41.39 17.36
C GLU A 160 6.27 -41.94 18.15
N THR A 161 7.32 -41.14 18.35
CA THR A 161 8.47 -41.51 19.18
C THR A 161 8.03 -41.80 20.61
N ARG A 162 7.20 -40.94 21.23
CA ARG A 162 6.68 -41.18 22.58
C ARG A 162 5.92 -42.51 22.66
N THR A 163 5.08 -42.79 21.68
CA THR A 163 4.28 -44.02 21.62
C THR A 163 5.17 -45.26 21.49
N MET A 164 6.22 -45.18 20.66
CA MET A 164 7.19 -46.25 20.50
C MET A 164 7.95 -46.54 21.81
N ILE A 165 8.36 -45.50 22.54
CA ILE A 165 9.04 -45.64 23.84
C ILE A 165 8.12 -46.32 24.86
N ILE A 166 6.86 -45.85 24.99
CA ILE A 166 5.88 -46.45 25.92
C ILE A 166 5.68 -47.92 25.59
N LYS A 167 5.43 -48.26 24.31
CA LYS A 167 5.24 -49.64 23.88
C LYS A 167 6.44 -50.54 24.19
N HIS A 168 7.66 -49.99 24.09
CA HIS A 168 8.86 -50.74 24.44
C HIS A 168 8.98 -50.97 25.95
N LEU A 169 8.66 -49.96 26.76
CA LEU A 169 8.64 -50.08 28.23
C LEU A 169 7.59 -51.09 28.69
N ASP A 170 6.38 -51.04 28.14
CA ASP A 170 5.31 -51.99 28.44
C ASP A 170 5.74 -53.43 28.13
N LYS A 171 6.39 -53.64 26.98
CA LYS A 171 6.92 -54.95 26.60
C LYS A 171 7.98 -55.46 27.59
N LEU A 172 8.93 -54.60 27.99
CA LEU A 172 9.95 -54.96 28.97
C LEU A 172 9.32 -55.31 30.33
N HIS A 173 8.31 -54.56 30.75
CA HIS A 173 7.56 -54.82 31.98
C HIS A 173 6.84 -56.18 31.93
N ASP A 174 6.12 -56.46 30.85
CA ASP A 174 5.41 -57.73 30.65
C ASP A 174 6.36 -58.93 30.63
N ASP A 175 7.53 -58.78 29.98
CA ASP A 175 8.54 -59.83 29.92
C ASP A 175 9.16 -60.10 31.30
N LEU A 176 9.40 -59.05 32.11
CA LEU A 176 9.86 -59.19 33.50
C LEU A 176 8.83 -59.91 34.39
N ILE A 177 7.54 -59.54 34.28
CA ILE A 177 6.47 -60.22 35.03
C ILE A 177 6.38 -61.69 34.66
N LYS A 178 6.38 -62.01 33.36
CA LYS A 178 6.34 -63.42 32.89
C LYS A 178 7.52 -64.23 33.43
N ASN A 179 8.71 -63.65 33.44
CA ASN A 179 9.90 -64.30 33.98
C ASN A 179 9.77 -64.53 35.50
N TYR A 180 9.25 -63.54 36.24
CA TYR A 180 9.00 -63.68 37.67
C TYR A 180 7.96 -64.77 37.97
N ASP A 181 6.82 -64.77 37.29
CA ASP A 181 5.76 -65.77 37.46
C ASP A 181 6.24 -67.19 37.13
N ALA A 182 7.08 -67.33 36.11
CA ALA A 182 7.68 -68.61 35.74
C ALA A 182 8.65 -69.11 36.82
N PHE A 183 9.47 -68.21 37.37
CA PHE A 183 10.37 -68.51 38.49
C PHE A 183 9.59 -68.90 39.74
N GLU A 184 8.58 -68.13 40.12
CA GLU A 184 7.73 -68.40 41.28
C GLU A 184 7.03 -69.76 41.17
N LYS A 185 6.45 -70.08 40.00
CA LYS A 185 5.85 -71.40 39.74
C LYS A 185 6.85 -72.54 39.88
N SER A 186 8.07 -72.35 39.36
CA SER A 186 9.13 -73.36 39.44
C SER A 186 9.53 -73.62 40.90
N GLU A 187 9.79 -72.57 41.68
CA GLU A 187 10.15 -72.72 43.09
C GLU A 187 9.02 -73.30 43.93
N ASN A 188 7.77 -72.87 43.71
CA ASN A 188 6.60 -73.46 44.39
C ASN A 188 6.43 -74.96 44.09
N MET A 189 6.73 -75.40 42.86
CA MET A 189 6.74 -76.83 42.53
C MET A 189 7.86 -77.59 43.27
N ARG A 190 9.06 -77.02 43.36
CA ARG A 190 10.19 -77.63 44.10
C ARG A 190 9.88 -77.78 45.58
N ILE A 191 9.34 -76.74 46.21
CA ILE A 191 8.97 -76.75 47.63
C ILE A 191 7.93 -77.86 47.92
N ARG A 192 6.94 -78.05 47.04
CA ARG A 192 5.91 -79.09 47.19
C ARG A 192 6.43 -80.51 47.01
N GLN A 193 7.52 -80.72 46.28
CA GLN A 193 8.13 -82.04 46.10
C GLN A 193 9.02 -82.45 47.27
N CYS A 194 9.40 -81.51 48.14
CA CYS A 194 10.20 -81.75 49.34
C CYS A 194 9.37 -81.97 50.62
N MET A 195 8.04 -81.77 50.54
CA MET A 195 7.07 -82.11 51.61
C MET A 195 6.40 -83.44 51.32
#